data_AF-A0A832CUX5-F1
#
_entry.id   AF-A0A832CUX5-F1
#
_cell.length_a   1.000
_cell.length_b   1.000
_cell.length_c   1.000
_cell.angle_alpha   90.00
_cell.angle_beta   90.00
_cell.angle_gamma   90.00
#
_symmetry.space_group_name_H-M   'P 1'
#
loop_
_entity.id
_entity.type
_entity.pdbx_description
1 polymer ?
#
loop_
_entity_poly.entity_id
_entity_poly.type
_entity_poly.pdbx_seq_one_letter_code
_entity_poly.pdbx_strand_id
1 'polypeptide(L)'
;MLISAYADEWIAAYYYTLTAYAIRGHVSEEISEHFLKEAEEEIEKHARMIADRLQDFNIDPPRDFRKLWEISGCKYPEIPEDPHDIDAWIIVAIKAEECAIKSYRDLYAYTHGRDPVTEELAEDIIRDEVRHRTNLFNLLSKDGVRRLTGV
;
A
#
# COMPACT_ATOMS: atom_id res chain seq x y z
N MET A 1 -11.47 -10.87 4.86
CA MET A 1 -10.61 -9.70 5.12
C MET A 1 -9.17 -10.02 4.74
N LEU A 2 -8.51 -11.00 5.36
CA LEU A 2 -7.11 -11.37 5.01
C LEU A 2 -6.86 -11.68 3.52
N ILE A 3 -7.73 -12.45 2.84
CA ILE A 3 -7.54 -12.73 1.40
C ILE A 3 -7.64 -11.44 0.55
N SER A 4 -8.49 -10.50 0.95
CA SER A 4 -8.59 -9.18 0.29
C SER A 4 -7.35 -8.34 0.57
N ALA A 5 -6.90 -8.27 1.83
CA ALA A 5 -5.70 -7.56 2.22
C ALA A 5 -4.47 -8.10 1.49
N TYR A 6 -4.32 -9.42 1.39
CA TYR A 6 -3.26 -10.04 0.58
C TYR A 6 -3.27 -9.54 -0.88
N ALA A 7 -4.45 -9.41 -1.49
CA ALA A 7 -4.55 -8.87 -2.84
C ALA A 7 -4.21 -7.37 -2.91
N ASP A 8 -4.53 -6.61 -1.86
CA ASP A 8 -4.18 -5.19 -1.75
C ASP A 8 -2.66 -5.01 -1.74
N GLU A 9 -1.90 -5.82 -0.99
CA GLU A 9 -0.42 -5.76 -0.94
C GLU A 9 0.24 -6.01 -2.30
N TRP A 10 -0.24 -6.99 -3.07
CA TRP A 10 0.31 -7.27 -4.40
C TRP A 10 0.00 -6.17 -5.41
N ILE A 11 -1.18 -5.55 -5.29
CA ILE A 11 -1.53 -4.41 -6.12
C ILE A 11 -0.67 -3.20 -5.74
N ALA A 12 -0.47 -2.98 -4.44
CA ALA A 12 0.41 -1.94 -3.89
C ALA A 12 1.82 -2.05 -4.43
N ALA A 13 2.44 -3.22 -4.24
CA ALA A 13 3.77 -3.50 -4.76
C ALA A 13 3.91 -3.24 -6.27
N TYR A 14 2.91 -3.64 -7.06
CA TYR A 14 2.95 -3.43 -8.50
C TYR A 14 2.89 -1.95 -8.88
N TYR A 15 1.98 -1.16 -8.30
CA TYR A 15 1.88 0.25 -8.66
C TYR A 15 3.01 1.10 -8.07
N TYR A 16 3.60 0.73 -6.92
CA TYR A 16 4.83 1.33 -6.41
C TYR A 16 6.02 1.03 -7.31
N THR A 17 6.17 -0.21 -7.75
CA THR A 17 7.20 -0.59 -8.74
C THR A 17 7.02 0.20 -10.04
N LEU A 18 5.79 0.29 -10.55
CA LEU A 18 5.48 1.10 -11.74
C LEU A 18 5.86 2.57 -11.53
N THR A 19 5.48 3.15 -10.39
CA THR A 19 5.77 4.54 -10.04
C THR A 19 7.27 4.79 -10.09
N ALA A 20 8.06 3.95 -9.43
CA ALA A 20 9.51 4.07 -9.42
C ALA A 20 10.14 4.08 -10.82
N TYR A 21 9.60 3.32 -11.78
CA TYR A 21 10.14 3.26 -13.13
C TYR A 21 9.51 4.26 -14.11
N ALA A 22 8.36 4.85 -13.77
CA ALA A 22 7.61 5.73 -14.65
C ALA A 22 7.93 7.22 -14.45
N ILE A 23 8.19 7.63 -13.21
CA ILE A 23 8.46 9.04 -12.89
C ILE A 23 9.73 9.56 -13.57
N ARG A 24 9.73 10.85 -13.89
CA ARG A 24 10.84 11.55 -14.55
C ARG A 24 11.05 12.91 -13.91
N GLY A 25 12.30 13.35 -13.82
CA GLY A 25 12.63 14.69 -13.39
C GLY A 25 13.89 14.76 -12.54
N HIS A 26 14.21 15.95 -12.05
CA HIS A 26 15.44 16.21 -11.32
C HIS A 26 15.52 15.51 -9.96
N VAL A 27 14.39 15.17 -9.34
CA VAL A 27 14.31 14.43 -8.06
C VAL A 27 13.83 12.99 -8.23
N SER A 28 13.72 12.50 -9.48
CA SER A 28 13.10 11.18 -9.71
C SER A 28 13.94 10.04 -9.13
N GLU A 29 15.27 10.12 -9.12
CA GLU A 29 16.13 9.04 -8.63
C GLU A 29 15.88 8.70 -7.15
N GLU A 30 15.90 9.70 -6.27
CA GLU A 30 15.63 9.52 -4.83
C GLU A 30 14.22 8.99 -4.58
N ILE A 31 13.23 9.48 -5.33
CA ILE A 31 11.83 9.07 -5.18
C ILE A 31 11.63 7.65 -5.73
N SER A 32 12.30 7.29 -6.82
CA SER A 32 12.30 5.93 -7.35
C SER A 32 12.88 4.93 -6.35
N GLU A 33 13.99 5.26 -5.69
CA GLU A 33 14.56 4.42 -4.63
C GLU A 33 13.59 4.22 -3.47
N HIS A 34 12.89 5.28 -3.05
CA HIS A 34 11.86 5.21 -2.02
C HIS A 34 10.73 4.24 -2.39
N PHE A 35 10.15 4.40 -3.59
CA PHE A 35 9.06 3.54 -4.06
C PHE A 35 9.47 2.09 -4.28
N LEU A 36 10.70 1.81 -4.71
CA LEU A 36 11.20 0.44 -4.81
C LEU A 36 11.31 -0.22 -3.43
N LYS A 37 11.72 0.53 -2.42
CA LYS A 37 11.77 0.04 -1.05
C LYS A 37 10.37 -0.22 -0.48
N GLU A 38 9.41 0.67 -0.73
CA GLU A 38 8.02 0.43 -0.32
C GLU A 38 7.46 -0.81 -1.02
N ALA A 39 7.65 -0.95 -2.35
CA ALA A 39 7.24 -2.14 -3.09
C ALA A 39 7.83 -3.45 -2.54
N GLU A 40 9.10 -3.43 -2.10
CA GLU A 40 9.74 -4.58 -1.45
C GLU A 40 9.10 -4.86 -0.07
N GLU A 41 8.86 -3.84 0.75
CA GLU A 41 8.21 -3.98 2.05
C GLU A 41 6.79 -4.60 1.91
N GLU A 42 6.00 -4.18 0.92
CA GLU A 42 4.65 -4.75 0.69
C GLU A 42 4.69 -6.26 0.43
N ILE A 43 5.66 -6.75 -0.34
CA ILE A 43 5.74 -8.19 -0.67
C ILE A 43 6.44 -8.98 0.44
N GLU A 44 7.65 -8.57 0.80
CA GLU A 44 8.53 -9.36 1.66
C GLU A 44 8.10 -9.31 3.13
N LYS A 45 7.35 -8.27 3.52
CA LYS A 45 6.80 -8.11 4.86
C LYS A 45 5.28 -8.31 4.88
N HIS A 46 4.50 -7.39 4.32
CA HIS A 46 3.05 -7.36 4.55
C HIS A 46 2.33 -8.58 3.91
N ALA A 47 2.52 -8.81 2.62
CA ALA A 47 1.93 -9.93 1.90
C ALA A 47 2.38 -11.27 2.51
N ARG A 48 3.64 -11.37 2.92
CA ARG A 48 4.17 -12.55 3.62
C ARG A 48 3.48 -12.78 4.97
N MET A 49 3.39 -11.76 5.83
CA MET A 49 2.70 -11.87 7.13
C MET A 49 1.26 -12.36 6.95
N ILE A 50 0.55 -11.83 5.95
CA ILE A 50 -0.83 -12.24 5.65
C ILE A 50 -0.87 -13.66 5.10
N ALA A 51 0.04 -14.05 4.21
CA ALA A 51 0.11 -15.41 3.68
C ALA A 51 0.39 -16.44 4.78
N ASP A 52 1.37 -16.17 5.65
CA ASP A 52 1.68 -17.01 6.80
C ASP A 52 0.43 -17.14 7.70
N ARG A 53 -0.30 -16.04 7.93
CA ARG A 53 -1.55 -16.08 8.70
C ARG A 53 -2.68 -16.85 8.01
N LEU A 54 -2.78 -16.79 6.68
CA LEU A 54 -3.73 -17.62 5.93
C LEU A 54 -3.40 -19.11 6.05
N GLN A 55 -2.12 -19.47 6.09
CA GLN A 55 -1.68 -20.85 6.28
C GLN A 55 -2.02 -21.40 7.67
N ASP A 56 -2.00 -20.58 8.73
CA ASP A 56 -2.52 -20.99 10.05
C ASP A 56 -3.99 -21.45 10.00
N PHE A 57 -4.77 -20.92 9.05
CA PHE A 57 -6.15 -21.31 8.79
C PHE A 57 -6.29 -22.45 7.77
N ASN A 58 -5.18 -23.01 7.28
CA ASN A 58 -5.13 -23.95 6.16
C ASN A 58 -5.79 -23.40 4.89
N ILE A 59 -5.63 -22.10 4.62
CA ILE A 59 -6.15 -21.40 3.45
C ILE A 59 -4.98 -20.97 2.56
N ASP A 60 -5.02 -21.36 1.29
CA ASP A 60 -4.06 -20.89 0.29
C ASP A 60 -4.42 -19.47 -0.18
N PRO A 61 -3.41 -18.61 -0.45
CA PRO A 61 -3.62 -17.43 -1.27
C PRO A 61 -4.19 -17.76 -2.66
N PRO A 62 -4.84 -16.80 -3.35
CA PRO A 62 -5.42 -17.06 -4.66
C PRO A 62 -4.40 -17.59 -5.67
N ARG A 63 -4.70 -18.73 -6.31
CA ARG A 63 -3.83 -19.36 -7.32
C ARG A 63 -3.83 -18.63 -8.66
N ASP A 64 -4.90 -17.90 -8.96
CA ASP A 64 -5.03 -17.09 -10.17
C ASP A 64 -4.73 -15.64 -9.83
N PHE A 65 -3.66 -15.10 -10.41
CA PHE A 65 -3.24 -13.72 -10.17
C PHE A 65 -4.34 -12.70 -10.55
N ARG A 66 -5.16 -13.01 -11.56
CA ARG A 66 -6.29 -12.14 -11.96
C ARG A 66 -7.31 -11.99 -10.85
N LYS A 67 -7.38 -12.95 -9.93
CA LYS A 67 -8.31 -12.91 -8.80
C LYS A 67 -7.96 -11.80 -7.82
N LEU A 68 -6.68 -11.43 -7.70
CA LEU A 68 -6.24 -10.36 -6.81
C LEU A 68 -6.92 -9.04 -7.17
N TRP A 69 -6.97 -8.71 -8.47
CA TRP A 69 -7.70 -7.54 -8.99
C TRP A 69 -9.17 -7.52 -8.57
N GLU A 70 -9.85 -8.67 -8.68
CA GLU A 70 -11.27 -8.78 -8.38
C GLU A 70 -11.55 -8.56 -6.89
N ILE A 71 -10.75 -9.18 -6.02
CA ILE A 71 -11.02 -9.26 -4.58
C ILE A 71 -10.38 -8.15 -3.75
N SER A 72 -9.43 -7.40 -4.32
CA SER A 72 -8.79 -6.27 -3.66
C SER A 72 -9.83 -5.24 -3.19
N GLY A 73 -9.67 -4.79 -1.94
CA GLY A 73 -10.46 -3.73 -1.35
C GLY A 73 -9.93 -2.35 -1.76
N CYS A 74 -8.61 -2.21 -1.80
CA CYS A 74 -7.90 -1.03 -2.28
C CYS A 74 -7.58 -1.19 -3.77
N LYS A 75 -8.56 -0.82 -4.61
CA LYS A 75 -8.44 -0.94 -6.06
C LYS A 75 -7.22 -0.20 -6.59
N TYR A 76 -6.65 -0.75 -7.66
CA TYR A 76 -5.55 -0.13 -8.38
C TYR A 76 -5.92 1.31 -8.76
N PRO A 77 -5.05 2.28 -8.44
CA PRO A 77 -5.37 3.67 -8.63
C PRO A 77 -5.32 4.10 -10.10
N GLU A 78 -5.96 5.22 -10.40
CA GLU A 78 -5.74 5.92 -11.67
C GLU A 78 -4.34 6.54 -11.66
N ILE A 79 -3.52 6.15 -12.64
CA ILE A 79 -2.12 6.55 -12.74
C ILE A 79 -2.00 7.89 -13.47
N PRO A 80 -1.22 8.86 -12.97
CA PRO A 80 -1.04 10.15 -13.64
C PRO A 80 -0.44 10.00 -15.05
N GLU A 81 -0.93 10.81 -16.00
CA GLU A 81 -0.47 10.78 -17.40
C GLU A 81 0.91 11.41 -17.59
N ASP A 82 1.21 12.50 -16.87
CA ASP A 82 2.50 13.19 -16.98
C ASP A 82 3.53 12.54 -16.05
N PRO A 83 4.59 11.90 -16.58
CA PRO A 83 5.65 11.34 -15.76
C PRO A 83 6.47 12.41 -15.00
N HIS A 84 6.37 13.69 -15.36
CA HIS A 84 7.09 14.77 -14.67
C HIS A 84 6.29 15.43 -13.54
N ASP A 85 5.00 15.13 -13.40
CA ASP A 85 4.19 15.63 -12.26
C ASP A 85 4.33 14.69 -11.05
N ILE A 86 5.54 14.65 -10.50
CA ILE A 86 5.93 13.75 -9.40
C ILE A 86 4.98 13.87 -8.19
N ASP A 87 4.52 15.08 -7.86
CA ASP A 87 3.54 15.28 -6.78
C ASP A 87 2.22 14.53 -7.04
N ALA A 88 1.75 14.45 -8.29
CA ALA A 88 0.54 13.70 -8.62
C ALA A 88 0.70 12.20 -8.35
N TRP A 89 1.89 11.64 -8.65
CA TRP A 89 2.22 10.25 -8.34
C TRP A 89 2.28 10.00 -6.83
N ILE A 90 2.92 10.88 -6.07
CA ILE A 90 2.97 10.80 -4.61
C ILE A 90 1.57 10.91 -4.00
N ILE A 91 0.73 11.81 -4.50
CA ILE A 91 -0.66 11.96 -4.03
C ILE A 91 -1.47 10.68 -4.24
N VAL A 92 -1.26 9.98 -5.35
CA VAL A 92 -1.89 8.68 -5.62
C VAL A 92 -1.45 7.64 -4.58
N ALA A 93 -0.15 7.56 -4.30
CA ALA A 93 0.41 6.67 -3.27
C ALA A 93 -0.16 6.97 -1.88
N ILE A 94 -0.21 8.24 -1.46
CA ILE A 94 -0.79 8.65 -0.17
C ILE A 94 -2.24 8.20 -0.03
N LYS A 95 -3.05 8.30 -1.09
CA LYS A 95 -4.46 7.87 -1.04
C LYS A 95 -4.60 6.36 -0.94
N ALA A 96 -3.69 5.62 -1.53
CA ALA A 96 -3.66 4.17 -1.42
C ALA A 96 -3.23 3.72 -0.02
N GLU A 97 -2.23 4.38 0.58
CA GLU A 97 -1.88 4.22 2.00
C GLU A 97 -3.06 4.52 2.94
N GLU A 98 -3.83 5.59 2.68
CA GLU A 98 -5.04 5.88 3.43
C GLU A 98 -6.09 4.77 3.32
N CYS A 99 -6.20 4.14 2.15
CA CYS A 99 -7.04 2.97 1.96
C CYS A 99 -6.54 1.76 2.76
N ALA A 100 -5.24 1.45 2.69
CA ALA A 100 -4.62 0.35 3.43
C ALA A 100 -4.81 0.51 4.95
N ILE A 101 -4.52 1.70 5.48
CA ILE A 101 -4.74 2.04 6.90
C ILE A 101 -6.19 1.79 7.30
N LYS A 102 -7.16 2.17 6.45
CA LYS A 102 -8.57 1.92 6.72
C LYS A 102 -8.87 0.41 6.72
N SER A 103 -8.41 -0.33 5.71
CA SER A 103 -8.60 -1.77 5.59
C SER A 103 -8.05 -2.53 6.79
N TYR A 104 -6.85 -2.18 7.26
CA TYR A 104 -6.26 -2.82 8.43
C TYR A 104 -6.90 -2.39 9.75
N ARG A 105 -7.38 -1.14 9.89
CA ARG A 105 -8.20 -0.75 11.04
C ARG A 105 -9.51 -1.52 11.11
N ASP A 106 -10.13 -1.77 9.96
CA ASP A 106 -11.33 -2.60 9.88
C ASP A 106 -11.00 -4.05 10.27
N LEU A 107 -9.85 -4.59 9.83
CA LEU A 107 -9.37 -5.91 10.23
C LEU A 107 -9.11 -6.01 11.74
N TYR A 108 -8.39 -5.04 12.30
CA TYR A 108 -8.15 -4.92 13.74
C TYR A 108 -9.46 -4.92 14.52
N ALA A 109 -10.41 -4.06 14.17
CA ALA A 109 -11.71 -4.00 14.84
C ALA A 109 -12.49 -5.32 14.72
N TYR A 110 -12.34 -6.03 13.60
CA TYR A 110 -12.94 -7.34 13.41
C TYR A 110 -12.28 -8.44 14.26
N THR A 111 -10.98 -8.38 14.52
CA THR A 111 -10.26 -9.43 15.26
C THR A 111 -10.11 -9.12 16.75
N HIS A 112 -10.27 -7.85 17.14
CA HIS A 112 -10.07 -7.38 18.51
C HIS A 112 -10.81 -8.21 19.55
N GLY A 113 -10.05 -8.73 20.52
CA GLY A 113 -10.57 -9.55 21.63
C GLY A 113 -11.10 -10.93 21.22
N ARG A 114 -10.93 -11.35 19.96
CA ARG A 114 -11.41 -12.63 19.42
C ARG A 114 -10.31 -13.46 18.77
N ASP A 115 -9.38 -12.80 18.09
CA ASP A 115 -8.23 -13.43 17.42
C ASP A 115 -6.98 -12.57 17.64
N PRO A 116 -6.26 -12.77 18.77
CA PRO A 116 -5.14 -11.91 19.15
C PRO A 116 -3.96 -11.99 18.16
N VAL A 117 -3.81 -13.09 17.42
CA VAL A 117 -2.73 -13.25 16.44
C VAL A 117 -3.00 -12.41 15.20
N THR A 118 -4.23 -12.42 14.68
CA THR A 118 -4.59 -11.56 13.55
C THR A 118 -4.73 -10.09 13.97
N GLU A 119 -5.09 -9.83 15.23
CA GLU A 119 -5.08 -8.48 15.83
C GLU A 119 -3.68 -7.87 15.82
N GLU A 120 -2.67 -8.58 16.34
CA GLU A 120 -1.26 -8.12 16.34
C GLU A 120 -0.74 -7.88 14.92
N LEU A 121 -1.05 -8.80 13.98
CA LEU A 121 -0.71 -8.62 12.57
C LEU A 121 -1.28 -7.31 12.01
N ALA A 122 -2.54 -6.99 12.30
CA ALA A 122 -3.17 -5.76 11.83
C ALA A 122 -2.51 -4.52 12.46
N GLU A 123 -2.19 -4.54 13.76
CA GLU A 123 -1.49 -3.44 14.42
C GLU A 123 -0.11 -3.17 13.82
N ASP A 124 0.63 -4.23 13.51
CA ASP A 124 1.96 -4.14 12.93
C ASP A 124 1.93 -3.52 11.54
N ILE A 125 1.04 -3.98 10.66
CA ILE A 125 0.90 -3.41 9.33
C ILE A 125 0.40 -1.97 9.40
N ILE A 126 -0.61 -1.65 10.24
CA ILE A 126 -1.06 -0.25 10.46
C ILE A 126 0.11 0.67 10.83
N ARG A 127 1.06 0.19 11.63
CA ARG A 127 2.23 0.98 12.04
C ARG A 127 3.12 1.31 10.85
N ASP A 128 3.30 0.38 9.92
CA ASP A 128 4.05 0.59 8.69
C ASP A 128 3.30 1.53 7.74
N GLU A 129 2.02 1.29 7.44
CA GLU A 129 1.26 2.16 6.50
C GLU A 129 1.18 3.62 6.99
N VAL A 130 1.04 3.83 8.31
CA VAL A 130 1.07 5.18 8.89
C VAL A 130 2.43 5.84 8.67
N ARG A 131 3.53 5.07 8.73
CA ARG A 131 4.89 5.53 8.43
C ARG A 131 5.04 5.83 6.95
N HIS A 132 4.66 4.91 6.06
CA HIS A 132 4.72 5.07 4.59
C HIS A 132 3.97 6.32 4.15
N ARG A 133 2.70 6.46 4.53
CA ARG A 133 1.91 7.69 4.29
C ARG A 133 2.62 8.96 4.74
N THR A 134 3.22 8.93 5.93
CA THR A 134 3.92 10.11 6.49
C THR A 134 5.19 10.43 5.71
N ASN A 135 5.95 9.41 5.29
CA ASN A 135 7.13 9.57 4.46
C ASN A 135 6.76 10.17 3.10
N LEU A 136 5.77 9.59 2.42
CA LEU A 136 5.25 10.09 1.15
C LEU A 136 4.76 11.55 1.28
N PHE A 137 4.03 11.88 2.34
CA PHE A 137 3.61 13.26 2.59
C PHE A 137 4.79 14.23 2.68
N ASN A 138 5.90 13.82 3.28
CA ASN A 138 7.11 14.63 3.41
C ASN A 138 7.87 14.81 2.09
N LEU A 139 7.62 13.97 1.09
CA LEU A 139 8.20 14.10 -0.26
C LEU A 139 7.44 15.11 -1.14
N LEU A 140 6.23 15.52 -0.76
CA LEU A 140 5.45 16.48 -1.53
C LEU A 140 6.11 17.85 -1.57
N SER A 141 6.06 18.47 -2.75
CA SER A 141 6.33 19.90 -2.87
C SER A 141 5.27 20.72 -2.12
N LYS A 142 5.55 22.00 -1.87
CA LYS A 142 4.53 22.93 -1.35
C LYS A 142 3.26 22.93 -2.18
N ASP A 143 3.38 22.76 -3.50
CA ASP A 143 2.23 22.77 -4.41
C ASP A 143 1.49 21.43 -4.33
N GLY A 144 2.21 20.31 -4.18
CA GLY A 144 1.65 18.99 -3.89
C GLY A 144 0.83 18.98 -2.59
N VAL A 145 1.34 19.58 -1.52
CA VAL A 145 0.61 19.71 -0.24
C VAL A 145 -0.70 20.49 -0.41
N ARG A 146 -0.68 21.60 -1.17
CA ARG A 146 -1.91 22.36 -1.45
C ARG A 146 -2.91 21.56 -2.27
N ARG A 147 -2.44 20.79 -3.26
CA ARG A 147 -3.28 19.89 -4.07
C ARG A 147 -3.94 18.80 -3.23
N LEU A 148 -3.20 18.22 -2.28
CA LEU A 148 -3.71 17.17 -1.40
C LEU A 148 -4.71 17.69 -0.36
N THR A 149 -4.40 18.81 0.29
CA THR A 149 -5.17 19.32 1.43
C THR A 149 -6.28 20.30 1.05
N GLY A 150 -6.21 20.88 -0.15
CA GLY A 150 -7.16 21.90 -0.62
C GLY A 150 -7.00 23.27 0.06
N VAL A 151 -5.88 23.50 0.75
CA VAL A 151 -5.54 24.75 1.48
C VAL A 151 -4.34 25.44 0.83
#